data_AF-A0A3N5H9W0-F1
#
_entry.id   AF-A0A3N5H9W0-F1
#
_cell.length_a   1.000
_cell.length_b   1.000
_cell.length_c   1.000
_cell.angle_alpha   90.00
_cell.angle_beta   90.00
_cell.angle_gamma   90.00
#
_symmetry.space_group_name_H-M   'P 1'
#
loop_
_entity.id
_entity.type
_entity.pdbx_description
1 polymer ?
#
loop_
_entity_poly.entity_id
_entity_poly.type
_entity_poly.pdbx_seq_one_letter_code
_entity_poly.pdbx_strand_id
1 'polypeptide(L)'
;MILLEKKQKEQNAQLKLYREWKRLVRDDIKKAHGQDFANLMRILRNLKLAEVDVLVLFVAEARWLLESDLTTRLATLSYIDGSLVRCNVRNGLPHFDDPLWDEPPNAFLKIRKMLTGV
;
A
#
# COMPACT_ATOMS: atom_id res chain seq x y z
N MET A 1 22.60 13.97 -25.42
CA MET A 1 21.17 14.24 -25.74
C MET A 1 20.40 12.96 -26.04
N ILE A 2 20.81 12.15 -27.03
CA ILE A 2 20.12 10.91 -27.46
C ILE A 2 19.95 9.86 -26.33
N LEU A 3 20.95 9.69 -25.46
CA LEU A 3 20.88 8.76 -24.32
C LEU A 3 19.84 9.16 -23.26
N LEU A 4 19.65 10.46 -23.05
CA LEU A 4 18.71 10.98 -22.06
C LEU A 4 17.26 10.76 -22.54
N GLU A 5 17.00 11.04 -23.82
CA GLU A 5 15.70 10.83 -24.46
C GLU A 5 15.32 9.34 -24.51
N LYS A 6 16.28 8.46 -24.81
CA LYS A 6 16.07 7.01 -24.81
C LYS A 6 15.70 6.51 -23.41
N LYS A 7 16.45 6.93 -22.37
CA LYS A 7 16.16 6.61 -20.97
C LYS A 7 14.78 7.10 -20.54
N GLN A 8 14.39 8.30 -20.95
CA GLN A 8 13.10 8.88 -20.63
C GLN A 8 11.94 8.13 -21.33
N LYS A 9 12.12 7.70 -22.58
CA LYS A 9 11.16 6.84 -23.29
C LYS A 9 10.99 5.49 -22.61
N GLU A 10 12.08 4.85 -22.20
CA GLU A 10 12.05 3.57 -21.49
C GLU A 10 11.34 3.68 -20.13
N GLN A 11 11.64 4.73 -19.36
CA GLN A 11 10.97 5.01 -18.09
C GLN A 11 9.46 5.23 -18.28
N ASN A 12 9.06 6.00 -19.30
CA ASN A 12 7.65 6.22 -19.61
C ASN A 12 6.93 4.93 -20.02
N ALA A 13 7.59 4.06 -20.78
CA ALA A 13 7.05 2.76 -21.16
C ALA A 13 6.85 1.86 -19.92
N GLN A 14 7.86 1.79 -19.03
CA GLN A 14 7.77 1.04 -17.78
C GLN A 14 6.65 1.57 -16.88
N LEU A 15 6.50 2.89 -16.75
CA LEU A 15 5.42 3.51 -15.98
C LEU A 15 4.04 3.17 -16.55
N LYS A 16 3.90 3.11 -17.88
CA LYS A 16 2.64 2.72 -18.52
C LYS A 16 2.28 1.27 -18.19
N LEU A 17 3.23 0.35 -18.36
CA LEU A 17 3.07 -1.06 -18.03
C LEU A 17 2.73 -1.26 -16.55
N TYR A 18 3.43 -0.56 -15.66
CA TYR A 18 3.15 -0.59 -14.22
C TYR A 18 1.73 -0.12 -13.90
N ARG A 19 1.26 0.97 -14.51
CA ARG A 19 -0.10 1.48 -14.30
C ARG A 19 -1.17 0.52 -14.80
N GLU A 20 -0.91 -0.13 -15.92
CA GLU A 20 -1.80 -1.13 -16.50
C GLU A 20 -1.87 -2.38 -15.62
N TRP A 21 -0.73 -2.92 -15.22
CA TRP A 21 -0.65 -4.02 -14.26
C TRP A 21 -1.37 -3.68 -12.95
N LYS A 22 -1.13 -2.49 -12.38
CA LYS A 22 -1.77 -2.05 -11.14
C LYS A 22 -3.30 -1.94 -11.29
N ARG A 23 -3.79 -1.59 -12.48
CA ARG A 23 -5.23 -1.56 -12.78
C ARG A 23 -5.80 -2.97 -12.80
N LEU A 24 -5.15 -3.90 -13.51
CA LEU A 24 -5.58 -5.30 -13.62
C LEU A 24 -5.66 -5.94 -12.22
N VAL A 25 -4.59 -5.85 -11.44
CA VAL A 25 -4.57 -6.41 -10.07
C VAL A 25 -5.68 -5.80 -9.21
N ARG A 26 -5.90 -4.48 -9.30
CA ARG A 26 -7.00 -3.84 -8.55
C ARG A 26 -8.37 -4.37 -8.98
N ASP A 27 -8.57 -4.59 -10.26
CA ASP A 27 -9.85 -5.03 -10.79
C ASP A 27 -10.09 -6.51 -10.45
N ASP A 28 -9.03 -7.34 -10.39
CA ASP A 28 -9.09 -8.71 -9.86
C ASP A 28 -9.44 -8.75 -8.38
N ILE A 29 -8.80 -7.91 -7.55
CA ILE A 29 -9.15 -7.78 -6.11
C ILE A 29 -10.60 -7.35 -5.95
N LYS A 30 -11.08 -6.39 -6.76
CA LYS A 30 -12.49 -5.97 -6.73
C LYS A 30 -13.44 -7.10 -7.12
N LYS A 31 -13.06 -7.93 -8.09
CA LYS A 31 -13.88 -9.06 -8.52
C LYS A 31 -13.98 -10.14 -7.44
N ALA A 32 -12.88 -10.41 -6.73
CA ALA A 32 -12.83 -11.43 -5.68
C ALA A 32 -13.39 -10.94 -4.32
N HIS A 33 -13.10 -9.70 -3.94
CA HIS A 33 -13.32 -9.17 -2.59
C HIS A 33 -13.96 -7.77 -2.59
N GLY A 34 -14.86 -7.50 -3.53
CA GLY A 34 -15.33 -6.15 -3.86
C GLY A 34 -15.79 -5.30 -2.68
N GLN A 35 -16.62 -5.85 -1.79
CA GLN A 35 -17.14 -5.10 -0.63
C GLN A 35 -16.04 -4.83 0.41
N ASP A 36 -15.24 -5.84 0.73
CA ASP A 36 -14.17 -5.72 1.72
C ASP A 36 -13.07 -4.78 1.25
N PHE A 37 -12.68 -4.89 -0.02
CA PHE A 37 -11.73 -3.99 -0.64
C PHE A 37 -12.27 -2.55 -0.70
N ALA A 38 -13.56 -2.36 -1.02
CA ALA A 38 -14.18 -1.04 -1.00
C ALA A 38 -14.18 -0.42 0.41
N ASN A 39 -14.45 -1.23 1.45
CA ASN A 39 -14.38 -0.81 2.84
C ASN A 39 -12.97 -0.36 3.23
N LEU A 40 -11.94 -1.15 2.89
CA LEU A 40 -10.54 -0.76 3.09
C LEU A 40 -10.21 0.56 2.37
N MET A 41 -10.57 0.68 1.09
CA MET A 41 -10.29 1.90 0.31
C MET A 41 -10.99 3.14 0.88
N ARG A 42 -12.14 2.98 1.56
CA ARG A 42 -12.83 4.07 2.27
C ARG A 42 -12.04 4.52 3.51
N ILE A 43 -11.53 3.57 4.29
CA ILE A 43 -10.65 3.85 5.44
C ILE A 43 -9.39 4.59 4.96
N LEU A 44 -8.72 4.04 3.95
CA LEU A 44 -7.46 4.58 3.42
C LEU A 44 -7.59 5.99 2.84
N ARG A 45 -8.75 6.34 2.25
CA ARG A 45 -8.99 7.68 1.69
C ARG A 45 -8.99 8.78 2.75
N ASN A 46 -9.52 8.47 3.93
CA ASN A 46 -9.78 9.44 4.98
C ASN A 46 -8.92 9.22 6.24
N LEU A 47 -7.92 8.34 6.16
CA LEU A 47 -7.08 7.95 7.28
C LEU A 47 -6.52 9.16 8.03
N LYS A 48 -6.79 9.24 9.33
CA LYS A 48 -6.22 10.23 10.23
C LYS A 48 -5.10 9.61 11.07
N LEU A 49 -4.24 10.45 11.62
CA LEU A 49 -3.11 10.00 12.44
C LEU A 49 -3.57 9.17 13.65
N ALA A 50 -4.64 9.58 14.32
CA ALA A 50 -5.24 8.86 15.44
C ALA A 50 -5.90 7.51 15.06
N GLU A 51 -6.12 7.26 13.76
CA GLU A 51 -6.77 6.05 13.25
C GLU A 51 -5.75 5.03 12.71
N VAL A 52 -4.45 5.35 12.76
CA VAL A 52 -3.39 4.49 12.22
C VAL A 52 -3.35 3.14 12.94
N ASP A 53 -3.49 3.10 14.26
CA ASP A 53 -3.55 1.83 15.00
C ASP A 53 -4.84 1.04 14.72
N VAL A 54 -5.94 1.74 14.42
CA VAL A 54 -7.20 1.10 14.00
C VAL A 54 -7.04 0.43 12.63
N LEU A 55 -6.26 1.02 11.71
CA LEU A 55 -5.93 0.39 10.44
C LEU A 55 -5.13 -0.91 10.64
N VAL A 56 -4.19 -0.93 11.60
CA VAL A 56 -3.44 -2.16 11.94
C VAL A 56 -4.39 -3.25 12.42
N LEU A 57 -5.31 -2.94 13.33
CA LEU A 57 -6.32 -3.89 13.82
C LEU A 57 -7.27 -4.35 12.69
N PHE A 58 -7.70 -3.43 11.83
CA PHE A 58 -8.53 -3.78 10.67
C PHE A 58 -7.84 -4.82 9.78
N VAL A 59 -6.55 -4.65 9.49
CA VAL A 59 -5.79 -5.61 8.68
C VAL A 59 -5.60 -6.94 9.41
N ALA A 60 -5.36 -6.92 10.72
CA ALA A 60 -5.20 -8.14 11.52
C ALA A 60 -6.44 -9.04 11.51
N GLU A 61 -7.63 -8.45 11.39
CA GLU A 61 -8.91 -9.17 11.32
C GLU A 61 -9.41 -9.41 9.88
N ALA A 62 -8.72 -8.87 8.88
CA ALA A 62 -9.13 -8.96 7.47
C ALA A 62 -8.80 -10.33 6.87
N ARG A 63 -9.56 -11.37 7.22
CA ARG A 63 -9.39 -12.75 6.70
C ARG A 63 -9.27 -12.80 5.17
N TRP A 64 -10.15 -12.09 4.46
CA TRP A 64 -10.12 -12.01 3.00
C TRP A 64 -8.76 -11.59 2.45
N LEU A 65 -8.03 -10.74 3.17
CA LEU A 65 -6.72 -10.23 2.77
C LEU A 65 -5.61 -11.18 3.24
N LEU A 66 -5.68 -11.67 4.49
CA LEU A 66 -4.67 -12.56 5.05
C LEU A 66 -4.58 -13.90 4.29
N GLU A 67 -5.72 -14.43 3.86
CA GLU A 67 -5.84 -15.69 3.12
C GLU A 67 -5.67 -15.53 1.60
N SER A 68 -5.61 -14.29 1.10
CA SER A 68 -5.40 -14.03 -0.33
C SER A 68 -3.99 -14.37 -0.80
N ASP A 69 -3.82 -14.47 -2.12
CA ASP A 69 -2.52 -14.69 -2.73
C ASP A 69 -1.53 -13.54 -2.45
N LEU A 70 -0.24 -13.82 -2.63
CA LEU A 70 0.82 -12.83 -2.36
C LEU A 70 0.69 -11.57 -3.24
N THR A 71 0.23 -11.69 -4.48
CA THR A 71 0.05 -10.54 -5.37
C THR A 71 -1.02 -9.60 -4.84
N THR A 72 -2.16 -10.12 -4.39
CA THR A 72 -3.24 -9.36 -3.73
C THR A 72 -2.74 -8.69 -2.46
N ARG A 73 -2.00 -9.42 -1.62
CA ARG A 73 -1.42 -8.88 -0.38
C ARG A 73 -0.44 -7.74 -0.64
N LEU A 74 0.49 -7.90 -1.58
CA LEU A 74 1.48 -6.88 -1.93
C LEU A 74 0.84 -5.66 -2.61
N ALA A 75 -0.13 -5.87 -3.50
CA ALA A 75 -0.87 -4.77 -4.12
C ALA A 75 -1.63 -3.96 -3.07
N THR A 76 -2.30 -4.64 -2.14
CA THR A 76 -3.00 -4.02 -1.02
C THR A 76 -2.05 -3.26 -0.08
N LEU A 77 -0.90 -3.85 0.24
CA LEU A 77 0.16 -3.20 1.01
C LEU A 77 0.60 -1.88 0.35
N SER A 78 0.71 -1.83 -0.98
CA SER A 78 1.06 -0.59 -1.71
C SER A 78 0.01 0.52 -1.58
N TYR A 79 -1.27 0.16 -1.43
CA TYR A 79 -2.32 1.15 -1.17
C TYR A 79 -2.28 1.66 0.27
N ILE A 80 -1.98 0.78 1.22
CA ILE A 80 -1.81 1.11 2.64
C ILE A 80 -0.63 2.05 2.81
N ASP A 81 0.55 1.69 2.30
CA ASP A 81 1.78 2.48 2.34
C ASP A 81 1.55 3.90 1.82
N GLY A 82 1.05 4.03 0.59
CA GLY A 82 0.78 5.34 0.01
C GLY A 82 -0.23 6.16 0.81
N SER A 83 -1.13 5.52 1.56
CA SER A 83 -2.10 6.23 2.43
C SER A 83 -1.47 6.68 3.74
N LEU A 84 -0.57 5.88 4.33
CA LEU A 84 0.24 6.26 5.49
C LEU A 84 1.17 7.43 5.15
N VAL A 85 1.88 7.36 4.01
CA VAL A 85 2.71 8.47 3.52
C VAL A 85 1.89 9.77 3.38
N ARG A 86 0.71 9.70 2.75
CA ARG A 86 -0.18 10.87 2.63
C ARG A 86 -0.71 11.34 3.99
N CYS A 87 -0.93 10.43 4.94
CA CYS A 87 -1.31 10.77 6.30
C CYS A 87 -0.20 11.54 7.00
N ASN A 88 1.04 11.05 6.95
CA ASN A 88 2.21 11.69 7.54
C ASN A 88 2.42 13.10 6.98
N VAL A 89 2.45 13.24 5.65
CA VAL A 89 2.64 14.54 4.98
C VAL A 89 1.58 15.56 5.39
N ARG A 90 0.31 15.15 5.50
CA ARG A 90 -0.77 16.05 5.95
C ARG A 90 -0.61 16.51 7.40
N ASN A 91 0.14 15.79 8.22
CA ASN A 91 0.39 16.10 9.62
C ASN A 91 1.80 16.66 9.87
N GLY A 92 2.55 17.03 8.82
CA GLY A 92 3.89 17.59 8.95
C GLY A 92 4.97 16.59 9.36
N LEU A 93 4.71 15.29 9.20
CA LEU A 93 5.65 14.21 9.50
C LEU A 93 6.44 13.77 8.25
N PRO A 94 7.61 13.12 8.41
CA PRO A 94 8.36 12.53 7.31
C PRO A 94 7.53 11.57 6.47
N HIS A 95 7.79 11.52 5.16
CA HIS A 95 7.14 10.59 4.23
C HIS A 95 7.31 9.15 4.68
N PHE A 96 8.55 8.79 5.00
CA PHE A 96 8.96 7.52 5.57
C PHE A 96 9.58 7.82 6.93
N ASP A 97 9.09 7.10 7.94
CA ASP A 97 9.53 7.21 9.33
C ASP A 97 9.73 5.79 9.85
N ASP A 98 10.70 5.10 9.24
CA ASP A 98 11.01 3.73 9.57
C ASP A 98 11.81 3.70 10.88
N PRO A 99 11.34 2.96 11.89
CA PRO A 99 12.00 2.88 13.18
C PRO A 99 13.38 2.23 13.06
N LEU A 100 14.28 2.59 13.96
CA LEU A 100 15.57 1.92 14.12
C LEU A 100 15.39 0.47 14.59
N TRP A 101 16.47 -0.32 14.53
CA TRP A 101 16.45 -1.75 14.82
C TRP A 101 16.06 -2.10 16.27
N ASP A 102 16.24 -1.16 17.20
CA ASP A 102 15.90 -1.25 18.62
C ASP A 102 14.57 -0.57 18.99
N GLU A 103 13.93 0.09 18.02
CA GLU A 103 12.66 0.78 18.19
C GLU A 103 11.46 -0.14 17.86
N PRO A 104 10.28 0.12 18.46
CA PRO A 104 9.09 -0.66 18.14
C PRO A 104 8.66 -0.45 16.67
N PRO A 105 8.14 -1.50 15.99
CA PRO A 105 7.74 -1.38 14.59
C PRO A 105 6.58 -0.38 14.43
N ASN A 106 6.68 0.47 13.41
CA ASN A 106 5.59 1.37 13.03
C ASN A 106 4.41 0.59 12.39
N ALA A 107 3.31 1.28 12.12
CA ALA A 107 2.10 0.65 11.57
C ALA A 107 2.35 -0.04 10.21
N PHE A 108 3.19 0.55 9.36
CA PHE A 108 3.53 -0.07 8.08
C PHE A 108 4.27 -1.39 8.28
N LEU A 109 5.29 -1.43 9.15
CA LEU A 109 6.04 -2.64 9.44
C LEU A 109 5.19 -3.73 10.09
N LYS A 110 4.28 -3.36 11.02
CA LYS A 110 3.30 -4.30 11.59
C LYS A 110 2.43 -4.94 10.50
N ILE A 111 1.85 -4.12 9.63
CA ILE A 111 0.99 -4.57 8.53
C ILE A 111 1.78 -5.40 7.52
N ARG A 112 2.97 -4.96 7.14
CA ARG A 112 3.86 -5.70 6.23
C ARG A 112 4.14 -7.10 6.77
N LYS A 113 4.54 -7.22 8.04
CA LYS A 113 4.78 -8.51 8.69
C LYS A 113 3.55 -9.42 8.64
N MET A 114 2.34 -8.89 8.86
CA MET A 114 1.09 -9.66 8.75
C MET A 114 0.85 -10.19 7.33
N LEU A 115 1.18 -9.39 6.30
CA LEU A 115 0.86 -9.71 4.90
C LEU A 115 1.95 -10.51 4.18
N THR A 116 3.20 -10.42 4.61
CA THR A 116 4.35 -11.03 3.91
C THR A 116 5.15 -11.98 4.79
N GLY A 117 4.97 -11.95 6.11
CA GLY A 117 5.79 -12.71 7.06
C GLY A 117 7.22 -12.17 7.23
N VAL A 118 7.56 -11.03 6.61
CA VAL A 118 8.90 -10.41 6.60
C VAL A 118 8.83 -8.96 7.01
#